data_AF-A0A1J0GJV4-F1
#
_entry.id   AF-A0A1J0GJV4-F1
#
_cell.length_a   1.000
_cell.length_b   1.000
_cell.length_c   1.000
_cell.angle_alpha   90.00
_cell.angle_beta   90.00
_cell.angle_gamma   90.00
#
_symmetry.space_group_name_H-M   'P 1'
#
loop_
_entity.id
_entity.type
_entity.pdbx_description
1 polymer ?
#
loop_
_entity_poly.entity_id
_entity_poly.type
_entity_poly.pdbx_seq_one_letter_code
_entity_poly.pdbx_strand_id
1 'polypeptide(L)'
;MSKLYILDLDILKSLLKPRFSTTGKPSNQQPEISRSFILTSELHFSNISKWIEFLKATPILSYAVGGSPSNIPGVGSHYDFITRLWLENYDVEQERQNSLHPFKKKPRKKFGKNRWSWWTTLHSTNIHLDARIKVSKFNFISILEKLALQVAQFK
;
A
#
# COMPACT_ATOMS: atom_id res chain seq x y z
N MET A 1 -8.15 21.89 3.44
CA MET A 1 -9.36 22.71 3.12
C MET A 1 -9.07 24.19 2.90
N SER A 2 -8.60 24.96 3.90
CA SER A 2 -8.28 26.40 3.70
C SER A 2 -7.26 26.65 2.58
N LYS A 3 -6.32 25.72 2.41
CA LYS A 3 -5.30 25.73 1.37
C LYS A 3 -5.86 25.71 -0.06
N LEU A 4 -7.01 25.06 -0.30
CA LEU A 4 -7.61 24.98 -1.65
C LEU A 4 -8.30 26.28 -2.05
N TYR A 5 -8.93 26.97 -1.11
CA TYR A 5 -9.60 28.25 -1.37
C TYR A 5 -8.61 29.37 -1.69
N ILE A 6 -7.37 29.27 -1.19
CA ILE A 6 -6.30 30.24 -1.45
C ILE A 6 -5.56 29.92 -2.76
N LEU A 7 -5.63 28.67 -3.22
CA LEU A 7 -4.83 28.18 -4.32
C LEU A 7 -5.60 28.26 -5.64
N ASP A 8 -5.44 29.39 -6.32
CA ASP A 8 -5.88 29.51 -7.70
C ASP A 8 -4.96 28.71 -8.64
N LEU A 9 -5.48 27.58 -9.13
CA LEU A 9 -4.79 26.71 -10.09
C LEU A 9 -5.20 26.97 -11.53
N ASP A 10 -6.02 27.97 -11.82
CA ASP A 10 -6.42 28.25 -13.19
C ASP A 10 -5.23 28.71 -14.05
N ILE A 11 -4.18 29.25 -13.42
CA ILE A 11 -2.87 29.54 -14.04
C ILE A 11 -2.24 28.28 -14.65
N LEU A 12 -2.47 27.10 -14.06
CA LEU A 12 -1.95 25.84 -14.62
C LEU A 12 -2.52 25.55 -15.99
N LYS A 13 -3.74 26.02 -16.29
CA LYS A 13 -4.37 25.81 -17.61
C LYS A 13 -3.55 26.46 -18.72
N SER A 14 -3.03 27.68 -18.51
CA SER A 14 -2.16 28.33 -19.50
C SER A 14 -0.80 27.66 -19.63
N LEU A 15 -0.22 27.21 -18.51
CA LEU A 15 1.10 26.55 -18.49
C LEU A 15 1.06 25.17 -19.16
N LEU A 16 -0.04 24.44 -18.97
CA LEU A 16 -0.19 23.09 -19.48
C LEU A 16 -0.73 23.05 -20.91
N LYS A 17 -1.31 24.15 -21.41
CA LYS A 17 -1.85 24.24 -22.78
C LYS A 17 -0.94 23.64 -23.87
N PRO A 18 0.39 23.89 -23.89
CA PRO A 18 1.27 23.30 -24.91
C PRO A 18 1.40 21.78 -24.86
N ARG A 19 1.10 21.14 -23.71
CA ARG A 19 1.20 19.69 -23.52
C ARG A 19 -0.05 18.92 -23.94
N PHE A 20 -1.13 19.64 -24.23
CA PHE A 20 -2.37 19.04 -24.69
C PHE A 20 -2.54 19.30 -26.18
N SER A 21 -2.97 18.25 -26.90
CA SER A 21 -3.30 18.39 -28.31
C SER A 21 -4.39 19.44 -28.48
N THR A 22 -4.20 20.31 -29.47
CA THR A 22 -5.27 21.24 -29.91
C THR A 22 -6.31 20.51 -30.77
N THR A 23 -5.95 19.34 -31.31
CA THR A 23 -6.79 18.50 -32.17
C THR A 23 -7.55 17.45 -31.34
N GLY A 24 -8.87 17.41 -31.48
CA GLY A 24 -9.76 16.48 -30.76
C GLY A 24 -10.63 17.13 -29.68
N LYS A 25 -11.16 16.34 -28.73
CA LYS A 25 -11.96 16.86 -27.61
C LYS A 25 -11.05 17.70 -26.70
N PRO A 26 -11.38 18.98 -26.43
CA PRO A 26 -10.55 19.83 -25.59
C PRO A 26 -10.51 19.29 -24.17
N SER A 27 -9.30 19.13 -23.63
CA SER A 27 -9.09 18.83 -22.22
C SER A 27 -9.37 20.09 -21.42
N ASN A 28 -10.59 20.21 -20.90
CA ASN A 28 -11.02 21.38 -20.13
C ASN A 28 -10.83 21.20 -18.62
N GLN A 29 -10.60 19.96 -18.17
CA GLN A 29 -10.67 19.57 -16.75
C GLN A 29 -9.31 19.55 -16.04
N GLN A 30 -8.28 20.19 -16.61
CA GLN A 30 -6.91 20.18 -16.05
C GLN A 30 -6.80 20.84 -14.68
N PRO A 31 -7.38 22.03 -14.41
CA PRO A 31 -7.28 22.64 -13.09
C PRO A 31 -8.04 21.81 -12.04
N GLU A 32 -9.15 21.18 -12.39
CA GLU A 32 -9.92 20.27 -11.53
C GLU A 32 -9.09 19.03 -11.16
N ILE A 33 -8.44 18.38 -12.13
CA ILE A 33 -7.53 17.25 -11.85
C ILE A 33 -6.36 17.70 -10.95
N SER A 34 -5.85 18.92 -11.13
CA SER A 34 -4.77 19.44 -10.29
C SER A 34 -5.22 19.67 -8.85
N ARG A 35 -6.40 20.27 -8.65
CA ARG A 35 -7.01 20.44 -7.31
C ARG A 35 -7.32 19.08 -6.66
N SER A 36 -7.76 18.10 -7.46
CA SER A 36 -8.05 16.75 -6.96
C SER A 36 -6.78 16.08 -6.41
N PHE A 37 -5.62 16.24 -7.06
CA PHE A 37 -4.36 15.68 -6.57
C PHE A 37 -3.93 16.30 -5.23
N ILE A 38 -4.10 17.60 -5.06
CA ILE A 38 -3.78 18.27 -3.78
C ILE A 38 -4.65 17.70 -2.67
N LEU A 39 -5.94 17.52 -2.94
CA LEU A 39 -6.86 16.87 -1.99
C LEU A 39 -6.48 15.42 -1.71
N THR A 40 -6.09 14.63 -2.72
CA THR A 40 -5.61 13.25 -2.46
C THR A 40 -4.39 13.22 -1.56
N SER A 41 -3.51 14.21 -1.70
CA SER A 41 -2.31 14.34 -0.87
C SER A 41 -2.66 14.75 0.56
N GLU A 42 -3.57 15.71 0.75
CA GLU A 42 -4.06 16.13 2.07
C GLU A 42 -4.81 15.01 2.80
N LEU A 43 -5.57 14.20 2.07
CA LEU A 43 -6.40 13.12 2.62
C LEU A 43 -5.70 11.75 2.60
N HIS A 44 -4.44 11.70 2.20
CA HIS A 44 -3.60 10.50 2.16
C HIS A 44 -4.20 9.31 1.38
N PHE A 45 -4.90 9.58 0.27
CA PHE A 45 -5.38 8.53 -0.63
C PHE A 45 -4.23 8.02 -1.50
N SER A 46 -3.95 6.72 -1.43
CA SER A 46 -2.92 6.05 -2.24
C SER A 46 -3.44 5.50 -3.58
N ASN A 47 -4.76 5.45 -3.77
CA ASN A 47 -5.39 4.84 -4.93
C ASN A 47 -6.39 5.80 -5.58
N ILE A 48 -6.14 6.15 -6.84
CA ILE A 48 -6.95 7.09 -7.63
C ILE A 48 -8.39 6.57 -7.85
N SER A 49 -8.58 5.27 -8.04
CA SER A 49 -9.92 4.70 -8.21
C SER A 49 -10.77 4.85 -6.95
N LYS A 50 -10.18 4.55 -5.78
CA LYS A 50 -10.85 4.75 -4.48
C LYS A 50 -11.12 6.22 -4.20
N TRP A 51 -10.17 7.08 -4.57
CA TRP A 51 -10.32 8.52 -4.46
C TRP A 51 -11.52 9.02 -5.27
N ILE A 52 -11.65 8.63 -6.54
CA ILE A 52 -12.74 9.09 -7.40
C ILE A 52 -14.09 8.58 -6.91
N GLU A 53 -14.16 7.35 -6.41
CA GLU A 53 -15.36 6.81 -5.77
C GLU A 53 -15.78 7.65 -4.56
N PHE A 54 -14.82 7.97 -3.68
CA PHE A 54 -15.04 8.84 -2.52
C PHE A 54 -15.44 10.27 -2.90
N LEU A 55 -14.83 10.81 -3.96
CA LEU A 55 -15.10 12.15 -4.49
C LEU A 55 -16.54 12.22 -5.02
N LYS A 56 -16.98 11.23 -5.78
CA LYS A 56 -18.37 11.10 -6.27
C LYS A 56 -19.38 10.93 -5.14
N ALA A 57 -19.02 10.20 -4.09
CA ALA A 57 -19.86 10.02 -2.90
C ALA A 57 -19.98 11.30 -2.05
N THR A 58 -19.06 12.26 -2.22
CA THR A 58 -18.98 13.46 -1.39
C THR A 58 -19.19 14.74 -2.23
N PRO A 59 -20.43 15.25 -2.34
CA PRO A 59 -20.73 16.42 -3.15
C PRO A 59 -19.92 17.66 -2.79
N ILE A 60 -19.66 17.87 -1.49
CA ILE A 60 -18.89 19.03 -1.00
C ILE A 60 -17.47 19.03 -1.57
N LEU A 61 -16.81 17.86 -1.59
CA LEU A 61 -15.47 17.73 -2.16
C LEU A 61 -15.48 17.83 -3.68
N SER A 62 -16.55 17.34 -4.32
CA SER A 62 -16.76 17.50 -5.76
C SER A 62 -16.73 18.97 -6.17
N TYR A 63 -17.52 19.79 -5.47
CA TYR A 63 -17.58 21.23 -5.72
C TYR A 63 -16.29 21.94 -5.32
N ALA A 64 -15.62 21.53 -4.24
CA ALA A 64 -14.33 22.10 -3.84
C ALA A 64 -13.21 21.88 -4.88
N VAL A 65 -13.28 20.79 -5.64
CA VAL A 65 -12.37 20.52 -6.77
C VAL A 65 -12.69 21.38 -8.00
N GLY A 66 -13.91 21.92 -8.09
CA GLY A 66 -14.44 22.62 -9.26
C GLY A 66 -15.26 21.73 -10.19
N GLY A 67 -15.64 20.52 -9.74
CA GLY A 67 -16.49 19.59 -10.49
C GLY A 67 -17.90 19.46 -9.91
N SER A 68 -18.78 18.79 -10.65
CA SER A 68 -20.08 18.29 -10.14
C SER A 68 -19.98 16.79 -9.91
N PRO A 69 -20.68 16.17 -8.94
CA PRO A 69 -20.72 14.72 -8.74
C PRO A 69 -20.94 13.90 -10.03
N SER A 70 -21.68 14.45 -11.00
CA SER A 70 -21.94 13.83 -12.30
C SER A 70 -20.86 14.08 -13.35
N ASN A 71 -19.99 15.08 -13.17
CA ASN A 71 -19.00 15.54 -14.14
C ASN A 71 -17.58 15.64 -13.53
N ILE A 72 -17.20 14.65 -12.72
CA ILE A 72 -15.83 14.52 -12.18
C ILE A 72 -14.92 13.82 -13.21
N PRO A 73 -13.65 14.23 -13.32
CA PRO A 73 -12.67 13.55 -14.17
C PRO A 73 -12.55 12.07 -13.79
N GLY A 74 -12.61 11.18 -14.78
CA GLY A 74 -12.50 9.74 -14.56
C GLY A 74 -11.09 9.30 -14.15
N VAL A 75 -10.96 8.01 -13.82
CA VAL A 75 -9.66 7.40 -13.48
C VAL A 75 -8.68 7.55 -14.65
N GLY A 76 -9.15 7.29 -15.87
CA GLY A 76 -8.35 7.45 -17.09
C GLY A 76 -7.84 8.88 -17.31
N SER A 77 -8.65 9.90 -16.99
CA SER A 77 -8.24 11.30 -17.12
C SER A 77 -7.13 11.67 -16.14
N HIS A 78 -7.15 11.13 -14.92
CA HIS A 78 -6.08 11.34 -13.94
C HIS A 78 -4.77 10.68 -14.40
N TYR A 79 -4.84 9.46 -14.93
CA TYR A 79 -3.64 8.80 -15.47
C TYR A 79 -3.12 9.47 -16.73
N ASP A 80 -3.98 9.86 -17.67
CA ASP A 80 -3.59 10.64 -18.85
C ASP A 80 -2.91 11.96 -18.45
N PHE A 81 -3.43 12.64 -17.42
CA PHE A 81 -2.81 13.84 -16.88
C PHE A 81 -1.41 13.57 -16.30
N ILE A 82 -1.24 12.51 -15.49
CA ILE A 82 0.07 12.11 -14.95
C ILE A 82 1.04 11.81 -16.09
N THR A 83 0.63 10.99 -17.06
CA THR A 83 1.46 10.58 -18.20
C THR A 83 1.94 11.79 -19.01
N ARG A 84 1.08 12.79 -19.23
CA ARG A 84 1.46 14.03 -19.94
C ARG A 84 2.40 14.95 -19.15
N LEU A 85 2.30 14.92 -17.83
CA LEU A 85 3.21 15.65 -16.95
C LEU A 85 4.56 14.96 -16.78
N TRP A 86 4.62 13.65 -17.01
CA TRP A 86 5.75 12.81 -16.64
C TRP A 86 7.07 13.13 -17.37
N LEU A 87 7.11 14.04 -18.35
CA LEU A 87 8.34 14.61 -18.95
C LEU A 87 9.38 13.61 -19.48
N GLU A 88 9.08 12.31 -19.46
CA GLU A 88 9.96 11.27 -19.93
C GLU A 88 10.15 11.38 -21.44
N ASN A 89 11.38 11.13 -21.90
CA ASN A 89 11.69 11.14 -23.31
C ASN A 89 10.87 10.07 -24.01
N TYR A 90 10.11 10.47 -25.03
CA TYR A 90 9.23 9.58 -25.78
C TYR A 90 9.99 8.36 -26.33
N ASP A 91 11.21 8.57 -26.82
CA ASP A 91 12.07 7.52 -27.36
C ASP A 91 12.42 6.47 -26.29
N VAL A 92 12.76 6.92 -25.08
CA VAL A 92 13.09 6.04 -23.95
C VAL A 92 11.86 5.26 -23.49
N GLU A 93 10.70 5.91 -23.43
CA GLU A 93 9.45 5.24 -23.08
C GLU A 93 9.04 4.20 -24.14
N GLN A 94 9.19 4.55 -25.41
CA GLN A 94 8.88 3.67 -26.53
C GLN A 94 9.84 2.47 -26.57
N GLU A 95 11.14 2.68 -26.35
CA GLU A 95 12.12 1.61 -26.19
C GLU A 95 11.76 0.70 -25.01
N ARG A 96 11.33 1.25 -23.87
CA ARG A 96 10.93 0.46 -22.70
C ARG A 96 9.67 -0.36 -22.98
N GLN A 97 8.64 0.23 -23.57
CA GLN A 97 7.39 -0.46 -23.92
C GLN A 97 7.61 -1.55 -24.98
N ASN A 98 8.47 -1.27 -25.96
CA ASN A 98 8.82 -2.22 -27.02
C ASN A 98 9.89 -3.22 -26.58
N SER A 99 10.56 -2.98 -25.45
CA SER A 99 11.58 -3.90 -24.94
C SER A 99 10.92 -5.24 -24.65
N LEU A 100 11.46 -6.28 -25.26
CA LEU A 100 11.03 -7.65 -25.01
C LEU A 100 11.43 -8.01 -23.57
N HIS A 101 10.55 -7.73 -22.62
CA HIS A 101 10.73 -8.19 -21.27
C HIS A 101 10.65 -9.71 -21.27
N PRO A 102 11.68 -10.42 -20.78
CA PRO A 102 11.60 -11.86 -20.64
C PRO A 102 10.39 -12.17 -19.75
N PHE A 103 9.56 -13.11 -20.18
CA PHE A 103 8.37 -13.51 -19.42
C PHE A 103 8.78 -13.92 -18.00
N LYS A 104 8.54 -13.05 -17.03
CA LYS A 104 8.73 -13.34 -15.61
C LYS A 104 7.44 -13.91 -15.07
N LYS A 105 7.42 -15.21 -14.84
CA LYS A 105 6.30 -15.88 -14.17
C LYS A 105 6.05 -15.20 -12.83
N LYS A 106 4.83 -14.70 -12.59
CA LYS A 106 4.43 -14.15 -11.29
C LYS A 106 4.89 -15.14 -10.19
N PRO A 107 5.60 -14.68 -9.15
CA PRO A 107 6.03 -15.57 -8.09
C PRO A 107 4.79 -16.30 -7.56
N ARG A 108 4.80 -17.63 -7.68
CA ARG A 108 3.73 -18.44 -7.10
C ARG A 108 3.77 -18.17 -5.60
N LYS A 109 2.60 -17.89 -4.98
CA LYS A 109 2.50 -17.95 -3.53
C LYS A 109 3.09 -19.31 -3.12
N LYS A 110 4.19 -19.31 -2.40
CA LYS A 110 4.72 -20.52 -1.77
C LYS A 110 3.74 -20.85 -0.64
N PHE A 111 2.60 -21.44 -0.97
CA PHE A 111 2.06 -22.44 -0.07
C PHE A 111 3.07 -23.57 -0.16
N GLY A 112 4.06 -23.54 0.73
CA GLY A 112 4.96 -24.66 0.89
C GLY A 112 4.09 -25.90 1.02
N LYS A 113 4.43 -26.99 0.32
CA LYS A 113 3.99 -28.31 0.75
C LYS A 113 4.50 -28.45 2.19
N ASN A 114 3.67 -28.11 3.16
CA ASN A 114 3.69 -28.55 4.54
C ASN A 114 2.56 -27.84 5.27
N ARG A 115 1.56 -28.65 5.61
CA ARG A 115 0.70 -28.39 6.75
C ARG A 115 1.58 -28.17 7.97
N TRP A 116 1.77 -26.91 8.37
CA TRP A 116 2.20 -26.57 9.72
C TRP A 116 0.95 -26.22 10.50
N SER A 117 0.20 -27.28 10.79
CA SER A 117 -0.73 -27.26 11.90
C SER A 117 0.10 -27.09 13.17
N TRP A 118 -0.38 -26.25 14.09
CA TRP A 118 0.15 -25.99 15.44
C TRP A 118 0.80 -27.21 16.12
N TRP A 119 0.28 -28.40 15.87
CA TRP A 119 0.80 -29.70 16.29
C TRP A 119 2.26 -29.98 15.93
N THR A 120 2.73 -29.58 14.74
CA THR A 120 4.14 -29.80 14.32
C THR A 120 5.12 -29.01 15.17
N THR A 121 4.78 -27.75 15.49
CA THR A 121 5.53 -26.93 16.43
C THR A 121 5.52 -27.56 17.82
N LEU A 122 4.35 -27.99 18.32
CA LEU A 122 4.24 -28.68 19.61
C LEU A 122 5.06 -29.97 19.70
N HIS A 123 5.06 -30.80 18.65
CA HIS A 123 5.86 -32.03 18.64
C HIS A 123 7.36 -31.73 18.61
N SER A 124 7.80 -30.74 17.83
CA SER A 124 9.21 -30.34 17.81
C SER A 124 9.67 -29.81 19.18
N THR A 125 8.83 -29.01 19.87
CA THR A 125 9.15 -28.53 21.21
C THR A 125 9.15 -29.65 22.24
N ASN A 126 8.20 -30.59 22.17
CA ASN A 126 8.15 -31.74 23.09
C ASN A 126 9.36 -32.66 22.94
N ILE A 127 9.79 -32.94 21.71
CA ILE A 127 10.99 -33.75 21.45
C ILE A 127 12.24 -33.08 22.04
N HIS A 128 12.37 -31.75 21.89
CA HIS A 128 13.48 -31.01 22.49
C HIS A 128 13.42 -30.97 24.01
N LEU A 129 12.23 -30.85 24.60
CA LEU A 129 12.03 -30.92 26.06
C LEU A 129 12.40 -32.30 26.61
N ASP A 130 11.95 -33.37 25.97
CA ASP A 130 12.25 -34.75 26.37
C ASP A 130 13.76 -35.04 26.30
N ALA A 131 14.41 -34.61 25.22
CA ALA A 131 15.87 -34.71 25.10
C ALA A 131 16.60 -33.94 26.20
N ARG A 132 16.13 -32.73 26.55
CA ARG A 132 16.71 -31.93 27.64
C ARG A 132 16.48 -32.58 29.01
N ILE A 133 15.34 -33.21 29.25
CA ILE A 133 15.06 -33.96 30.49
C ILE A 133 16.00 -35.17 30.60
N LYS A 134 16.21 -35.89 29.50
CA LYS A 134 17.14 -37.04 29.44
C LYS A 134 18.60 -36.65 29.72
N VAL A 135 19.05 -35.52 29.17
CA VAL A 135 20.43 -35.04 29.37
C VAL A 135 20.64 -34.45 30.77
N SER A 136 19.63 -33.78 31.33
CA SER A 136 19.77 -33.10 32.63
C SER A 136 19.77 -34.03 33.84
N LYS A 137 19.60 -35.36 33.67
CA LYS A 137 19.46 -36.36 34.76
C LYS A 137 18.58 -35.82 35.90
N PHE A 138 17.52 -35.10 35.54
CA PHE A 138 16.76 -34.31 36.48
C PHE A 138 15.91 -35.25 37.34
N ASN A 139 16.35 -35.52 38.56
CA ASN A 139 15.61 -36.37 39.48
C ASN A 139 14.86 -35.49 40.48
N PHE A 140 13.57 -35.26 40.21
CA PHE A 140 12.69 -34.43 41.04
C PHE A 140 12.71 -34.82 42.53
N ILE A 141 12.92 -36.10 42.81
CA ILE A 141 13.02 -36.64 44.18
C ILE A 141 14.21 -36.00 44.92
N SER A 142 15.35 -35.83 44.26
CA SER A 142 16.55 -35.23 44.87
C SER A 142 16.38 -33.74 45.21
N ILE A 143 15.50 -33.05 44.50
CA ILE A 143 15.17 -31.64 44.76
C ILE A 143 14.19 -31.55 45.93
N LEU A 144 13.21 -32.46 46.01
CA LEU A 144 12.28 -32.53 47.14
C LEU A 144 12.99 -32.91 48.44
N GLU A 145 13.93 -33.85 48.40
CA GLU A 145 14.76 -34.18 49.59
C GLU A 145 15.62 -33.00 50.04
N LYS A 146 16.24 -32.27 49.11
CA LYS A 146 17.03 -31.07 49.44
C LYS A 146 16.16 -29.96 50.05
N LEU A 147 14.96 -29.74 49.53
CA LEU A 147 14.02 -28.76 50.08
C LEU A 147 13.48 -29.19 51.44
N ALA A 148 13.17 -30.47 51.63
CA ALA A 148 12.74 -31.01 52.92
C ALA A 148 13.84 -30.87 54.00
N LEU A 149 15.09 -31.13 53.65
CA LEU A 149 16.24 -30.93 54.54
C LEU A 149 16.47 -29.45 54.88
N GLN A 150 16.26 -28.55 53.91
CA GLN A 150 16.34 -27.10 54.16
C GLN A 150 15.27 -26.64 55.15
N VAL A 151 14.03 -27.12 55.02
CA VAL A 151 12.95 -26.80 55.97
C VAL A 151 13.22 -27.38 57.36
N ALA A 152 13.89 -28.53 57.45
CA ALA A 152 14.27 -29.14 58.72
C ALA A 152 15.38 -28.38 59.47
N GLN A 153 16.22 -27.58 58.79
CA GLN A 153 17.25 -26.74 59.45
C GLN A 153 16.73 -25.40 59.98
N PHE A 154 15.47 -25.05 59.68
CA PHE A 154 14.80 -23.85 60.19
C PHE A 154 13.83 -24.15 61.36
N LYS A 155 13.94 -25.34 61.97
CA LYS A 155 13.36 -25.68 63.28
C LYS A 155 14.47 -26.04 64.26
#